data_AF-A0A7S2PMC5-F1
#
_entry.id   AF-A0A7S2PMC5-F1
#
_cell.length_a   1.000
_cell.length_b   1.000
_cell.length_c   1.000
_cell.angle_alpha   90.00
_cell.angle_beta   90.00
_cell.angle_gamma   90.00
#
_symmetry.space_group_name_H-M   'P 1'
#
loop_
_entity.id
_entity.type
_entity.pdbx_description
1 polymer ?
#
loop_
_entity_poly.entity_id
_entity_poly.type
_entity_poly.pdbx_seq_one_letter_code
_entity_poly.pdbx_strand_id
1 'polypeptide(L)'
;IVVDVGGTYEPEKHRYDHHQKSFTETYSEAYPEIKLSSAGLVYKHFGPRVVEALCGPLESRAAAAILAKTYDSLIRELDALDNGVQVGDAPRYRFCTHLGARVGRLNPSW
;
A
#
# COMPACT_ATOMS: atom_id res chain seq x y z
N ILE A 1 -1.78 -18.57 6.52
CA ILE A 1 -1.64 -17.13 6.19
C ILE A 1 -1.61 -16.38 7.51
N VAL A 2 -0.62 -15.53 7.72
CA VAL A 2 -0.46 -14.68 8.91
C VAL A 2 -0.19 -13.26 8.44
N VAL A 3 -0.92 -12.28 8.98
CA VAL A 3 -0.85 -10.87 8.58
C VAL A 3 -0.84 -10.03 9.84
N ASP A 4 0.04 -9.03 9.90
CA ASP A 4 0.10 -8.03 10.99
C ASP A 4 0.51 -8.55 12.37
N VAL A 5 0.77 -9.85 12.48
CA VAL A 5 1.18 -10.50 13.73
C VAL A 5 2.18 -11.62 13.44
N GLY A 6 2.82 -12.12 14.49
CA GLY A 6 3.67 -13.31 14.40
C GLY A 6 5.15 -13.05 14.15
N GLY A 7 5.59 -11.79 14.16
CA GLY A 7 6.98 -11.37 14.33
C GLY A 7 7.91 -11.67 13.17
N THR A 8 7.40 -11.97 11.97
CA THR A 8 8.22 -12.35 10.82
C THR A 8 7.60 -11.98 9.48
N TYR A 9 8.45 -11.57 8.54
CA TYR A 9 8.11 -11.39 7.13
C TYR A 9 8.73 -12.53 6.30
N GLU A 10 7.89 -13.49 5.94
CA GLU A 10 8.26 -14.68 5.15
C GLU A 10 7.19 -14.89 4.06
N PRO A 11 7.34 -14.23 2.89
CA PRO A 11 6.30 -14.23 1.85
C PRO A 11 6.03 -15.62 1.28
N GLU A 12 7.05 -16.50 1.21
CA GLU A 12 6.92 -17.89 0.76
C GLU A 12 6.02 -18.74 1.67
N LYS A 13 5.91 -18.37 2.96
CA LYS A 13 5.04 -19.03 3.94
C LYS A 13 3.75 -18.25 4.21
N HIS A 14 3.49 -17.21 3.40
CA HIS A 14 2.38 -16.28 3.58
C HIS A 14 2.33 -15.65 4.97
N ARG A 15 3.47 -15.10 5.43
CA ARG A 15 3.59 -14.34 6.67
C ARG A 15 4.01 -12.90 6.36
N TYR A 16 3.14 -11.94 6.66
CA TYR A 16 3.28 -10.53 6.28
C TYR A 16 3.14 -9.65 7.52
N ASP A 17 4.14 -9.71 8.40
CA ASP A 17 4.23 -8.86 9.58
C ASP A 17 5.42 -7.91 9.47
N HIS A 18 5.25 -6.68 9.94
CA HIS A 18 6.24 -5.61 9.89
C HIS A 18 6.75 -5.17 11.27
N HIS A 19 6.18 -5.70 12.36
CA HIS A 19 6.47 -5.27 13.74
C HIS A 19 7.88 -5.58 14.26
N GLN A 20 8.77 -6.15 13.43
CA GLN A 20 10.13 -6.47 13.86
C GLN A 20 10.95 -5.18 13.98
N LYS A 21 11.71 -5.02 15.07
CA LYS A 21 12.56 -3.83 15.29
C LYS A 21 13.56 -3.59 14.14
N SER A 22 14.03 -4.66 13.51
CA SER A 22 14.96 -4.64 12.38
C SER A 22 14.27 -4.43 11.03
N PHE A 23 12.94 -4.36 10.97
CA PHE A 23 12.22 -4.22 9.71
C PHE A 23 12.47 -2.84 9.09
N THR A 24 12.94 -2.82 7.85
CA THR A 24 13.29 -1.61 7.09
C THR A 24 12.83 -1.65 5.64
N GLU A 25 12.06 -2.67 5.26
CA GLU A 25 11.59 -2.83 3.87
C GLU A 25 10.68 -1.66 3.47
N THR A 26 10.96 -1.12 2.29
CA THR A 26 10.11 -0.14 1.61
C THR A 26 9.54 -0.75 0.33
N TYR A 27 8.61 -0.03 -0.31
CA TYR A 27 7.96 -0.53 -1.52
C TYR A 27 8.95 -0.72 -2.67
N SER A 28 9.80 0.28 -2.91
CA SER A 28 10.91 0.23 -3.85
C SER A 28 11.91 1.35 -3.54
N GLU A 29 13.04 1.37 -4.27
CA GLU A 29 14.03 2.46 -4.19
C GLU A 29 13.44 3.84 -4.51
N ALA A 30 12.35 3.90 -5.29
CA ALA A 30 11.63 5.13 -5.60
C ALA A 30 10.72 5.63 -4.45
N TYR A 31 10.53 4.83 -3.40
CA TYR A 31 9.72 5.17 -2.22
C TYR A 31 10.48 4.88 -0.91
N PRO A 32 11.61 5.55 -0.66
CA PRO A 32 12.48 5.22 0.47
C PRO A 32 11.94 5.71 1.83
N GLU A 33 10.93 6.58 1.87
CA GLU A 33 10.61 7.35 3.08
C GLU A 33 9.69 6.62 4.07
N ILE A 34 8.94 5.63 3.61
CA ILE A 34 7.90 4.95 4.39
C ILE A 34 8.14 3.45 4.31
N LYS A 35 8.33 2.83 5.48
CA LYS A 35 8.39 1.37 5.63
C LYS A 35 7.03 0.76 5.30
N LEU A 36 7.04 -0.46 4.78
CA LEU A 36 5.81 -1.19 4.52
C LEU A 36 5.12 -1.59 5.83
N SER A 37 3.81 -1.47 5.87
CA SER A 37 2.94 -2.19 6.80
C SER A 37 2.65 -3.59 6.26
N SER A 38 1.85 -4.35 7.01
CA SER A 38 1.27 -5.59 6.50
C SER A 38 0.46 -5.39 5.19
N ALA A 39 -0.22 -4.25 5.02
CA ALA A 39 -0.93 -3.91 3.77
C ALA A 39 0.03 -3.71 2.59
N GLY A 40 1.10 -2.94 2.79
CA GLY A 40 2.15 -2.72 1.80
C GLY A 40 2.88 -3.99 1.40
N LEU A 41 3.19 -4.86 2.38
CA LEU A 41 3.79 -6.17 2.15
C LEU A 41 2.89 -7.05 1.27
N VAL A 42 1.60 -7.16 1.59
CA VAL A 42 0.64 -7.91 0.78
C VAL A 42 0.54 -7.32 -0.62
N TYR A 43 0.45 -6.00 -0.75
CA TYR A 43 0.34 -5.34 -2.04
C TYR A 43 1.60 -5.55 -2.92
N LYS A 44 2.80 -5.52 -2.32
CA LYS A 44 4.07 -5.79 -3.04
C LYS A 44 4.08 -7.16 -3.71
N HIS A 45 3.48 -8.19 -3.10
CA HIS A 45 3.45 -9.55 -3.63
C HIS A 45 2.25 -9.87 -4.53
N PHE A 46 1.10 -9.27 -4.24
CA PHE A 46 -0.17 -9.65 -4.89
C PHE A 46 -0.80 -8.54 -5.73
N GLY A 47 -0.34 -7.29 -5.61
CA GLY A 47 -0.83 -6.15 -6.38
C GLY A 47 -0.90 -6.42 -7.88
N PRO A 48 0.18 -6.94 -8.52
CA PRO A 48 0.15 -7.26 -9.95
C PRO A 48 -0.96 -8.24 -10.34
N ARG A 49 -1.16 -9.29 -9.54
CA ARG A 49 -2.23 -10.29 -9.77
C ARG A 49 -3.62 -9.69 -9.61
N VAL A 50 -3.80 -8.78 -8.65
CA VAL A 50 -5.08 -8.09 -8.45
C VAL A 50 -5.39 -7.16 -9.63
N VAL A 51 -4.40 -6.40 -10.10
CA VAL A 51 -4.57 -5.52 -11.28
C VAL A 51 -4.93 -6.33 -12.52
N GLU A 52 -4.21 -7.43 -12.77
CA GLU A 52 -4.52 -8.33 -13.89
C GLU A 52 -5.94 -8.93 -13.78
N ALA A 53 -6.34 -9.37 -12.58
CA ALA A 53 -7.66 -9.97 -12.37
C ALA A 53 -8.82 -8.97 -12.57
N LEU A 54 -8.60 -7.69 -12.25
CA LEU A 54 -9.64 -6.65 -12.34
C LEU A 54 -9.69 -5.95 -13.70
N CYS A 55 -8.53 -5.75 -14.33
CA CYS A 55 -8.43 -4.99 -15.57
C CYS A 55 -8.28 -5.88 -16.81
N GLY A 56 -8.02 -7.18 -16.65
CA GLY A 56 -7.65 -8.08 -17.73
C GLY A 56 -6.20 -7.85 -18.21
N PRO A 57 -5.84 -8.39 -19.37
CA PRO A 57 -4.52 -8.21 -19.96
C PRO A 57 -4.27 -6.73 -20.26
N LEU A 58 -3.17 -6.19 -19.75
CA LEU A 58 -2.76 -4.81 -19.96
C LEU A 58 -1.35 -4.76 -20.53
N GLU A 59 -1.09 -3.74 -21.33
CA GLU A 59 0.28 -3.36 -21.70
C GLU A 59 1.11 -3.07 -20.44
N SER A 60 2.38 -3.47 -20.43
CA SER A 60 3.26 -3.39 -19.26
C SER A 60 3.32 -1.99 -18.65
N ARG A 61 3.32 -0.95 -19.49
CA ARG A 61 3.31 0.45 -19.04
C ARG A 61 2.01 0.83 -18.32
N ALA A 62 0.87 0.36 -18.81
CA ALA A 62 -0.42 0.64 -18.19
C ALA A 62 -0.56 -0.09 -16.84
N ALA A 63 -0.18 -1.37 -16.80
CA ALA A 63 -0.15 -2.14 -15.55
C ALA A 63 0.76 -1.49 -14.50
N ALA A 64 1.98 -1.09 -14.87
CA ALA A 64 2.90 -0.41 -13.98
C ALA A 64 2.35 0.94 -13.48
N ALA A 65 1.70 1.72 -14.34
CA ALA A 65 1.09 2.98 -13.96
C ALA A 65 -0.07 2.79 -12.97
N ILE A 66 -0.92 1.78 -13.16
CA ILE A 66 -2.00 1.44 -12.23
C ILE A 66 -1.41 1.00 -10.90
N LEU A 67 -0.42 0.10 -10.91
CA LEU A 67 0.22 -0.38 -9.67
C LEU A 67 0.85 0.76 -8.87
N ALA A 68 1.59 1.64 -9.53
CA ALA A 68 2.21 2.80 -8.90
C ALA A 68 1.15 3.77 -8.37
N LYS A 69 0.10 4.03 -9.15
CA LYS A 69 -0.98 4.94 -8.73
C LYS A 69 -1.74 4.40 -7.53
N THR A 70 -2.13 3.13 -7.55
CA THR A 70 -2.83 2.47 -6.44
C THR A 70 -1.95 2.40 -5.20
N TYR A 71 -0.64 2.17 -5.33
CA TYR A 71 0.26 2.27 -4.19
C TYR A 71 0.25 3.69 -3.62
N ASP A 72 0.53 4.70 -4.45
CA ASP A 72 0.67 6.10 -4.03
C ASP A 72 -0.63 6.67 -3.43
N SER A 73 -1.79 6.30 -3.97
CA SER A 73 -3.08 6.87 -3.56
C SER A 73 -3.88 6.03 -2.56
N LEU A 74 -3.38 4.89 -2.11
CA LEU A 74 -4.12 4.05 -1.16
C LEU A 74 -3.19 3.32 -0.20
N ILE A 75 -2.28 2.52 -0.72
CA ILE A 75 -1.46 1.63 0.12
C ILE A 75 -0.43 2.41 0.92
N ARG A 76 0.21 3.41 0.31
CA ARG A 76 1.20 4.29 0.95
C ARG A 76 0.60 5.06 2.14
N GLU A 77 -0.68 5.42 2.08
CA GLU A 77 -1.42 6.01 3.21
C GLU A 77 -1.53 5.03 4.38
N LEU A 78 -1.87 3.77 4.10
CA LEU A 78 -1.98 2.73 5.12
C LEU A 78 -0.61 2.42 5.74
N ASP A 79 0.42 2.27 4.91
CA ASP A 79 1.79 2.06 5.36
C ASP A 79 2.27 3.18 6.27
N ALA A 80 1.98 4.43 5.91
CA ALA A 80 2.34 5.58 6.70
C ALA A 80 1.64 5.60 8.06
N LEU A 81 0.32 5.41 8.08
CA LEU A 81 -0.47 5.46 9.32
C LEU A 81 -0.06 4.37 10.31
N ASP A 82 0.15 3.16 9.81
CA ASP A 82 0.51 2.00 10.63
C ASP A 82 1.94 2.11 11.20
N ASN A 83 2.86 2.71 10.44
CA ASN A 83 4.20 3.05 10.93
C ASN A 83 4.26 4.38 11.71
N GLY A 84 3.12 5.00 12.03
CA GLY A 84 3.06 6.23 12.82
C GLY A 84 3.63 7.48 12.13
N VAL A 85 3.70 7.48 10.79
CA VAL A 85 4.19 8.60 10.00
C VAL A 85 3.14 9.71 9.95
N GLN A 86 3.49 10.85 10.54
CA GLN A 86 2.65 12.05 10.55
C GLN A 86 2.56 12.69 9.16
N VAL A 87 1.41 13.26 8.82
CA VAL A 87 1.19 13.96 7.54
C VAL A 87 2.10 15.20 7.45
N GLY A 88 2.29 15.96 8.55
CA GLY A 88 3.19 17.13 8.58
C GLY A 88 2.87 18.20 7.53
N ASP A 89 3.68 19.27 7.50
CA ASP A 89 3.49 20.38 6.54
C ASP A 89 3.99 20.03 5.13
N ALA A 90 4.93 19.08 5.03
CA ALA A 90 5.44 18.52 3.78
C ALA A 90 5.03 17.03 3.69
N PRO A 91 3.82 16.73 3.20
CA PRO A 91 3.24 15.40 3.31
C PRO A 91 3.99 14.35 2.49
N ARG A 92 4.45 13.32 3.19
CA ARG A 92 5.13 12.14 2.59
C ARG A 92 4.16 11.16 1.94
N TYR A 93 2.87 11.32 2.19
CA TYR A 93 1.79 10.53 1.62
C TYR A 93 0.53 11.37 1.55
N ARG A 94 -0.43 10.95 0.71
CA ARG A 94 -1.72 11.62 0.59
C ARG A 94 -2.73 10.93 1.49
N PHE A 95 -3.36 11.68 2.39
CA PHE A 95 -4.50 11.19 3.16
C PHE A 95 -5.80 11.43 2.37
N CYS A 96 -6.34 10.39 1.75
CA CYS A 96 -7.49 10.46 0.84
C CYS A 96 -8.59 9.45 1.16
N THR A 97 -8.44 8.66 2.22
CA THR A 97 -9.51 7.77 2.71
C THR A 97 -10.26 8.29 3.93
N HIS A 98 -10.08 9.57 4.29
CA HIS A 98 -10.75 10.23 5.41
C HIS A 98 -12.28 10.23 5.29
N LEU A 99 -12.98 10.41 6.42
CA LEU A 99 -14.44 10.34 6.50
C LEU A 99 -15.14 11.19 5.43
N GLY A 100 -14.72 12.46 5.26
CA GLY A 100 -15.24 13.33 4.21
C GLY A 100 -15.11 12.76 2.78
N ALA A 101 -13.99 12.11 2.44
CA ALA A 101 -13.81 11.45 1.15
C ALA A 101 -14.72 10.22 1.01
N ARG A 102 -14.97 9.48 2.11
CA ARG A 102 -15.91 8.33 2.10
C ARG A 102 -17.35 8.79 1.90
N VAL A 103 -17.76 9.85 2.58
CA VAL A 103 -19.07 10.47 2.40
C VAL A 103 -19.20 11.03 0.99
N GLY A 104 -18.17 11.73 0.49
CA GLY A 104 -18.16 12.29 -0.86
C GLY A 104 -18.32 11.25 -1.97
N ARG A 105 -17.87 10.00 -1.76
CA ARG A 105 -18.11 8.89 -2.70
C ARG A 105 -19.58 8.48 -2.82
N LEU A 106 -20.44 8.90 -1.90
CA LEU A 106 -21.89 8.70 -1.99
C LEU A 106 -22.58 9.79 -2.81
N ASN A 107 -21.87 10.88 -3.17
CA ASN A 107 -22.43 11.91 -4.01
C ASN A 107 -22.62 11.39 -5.45
N PRO A 108 -23.65 11.87 -6.17
CA PRO A 108 -23.81 11.54 -7.58
C PRO A 108 -22.58 11.97 -8.38
N SER A 109 -22.22 11.17 -9.40
CA SER A 109 -21.05 11.43 -10.24
C SER A 109 -21.30 12.43 -11.39
N TRP A 110 -22.42 13.16 -11.34
CA TRP A 110 -22.93 14.06 -12.39
C TRP A 110 -23.07 15.49 -11.87
#